data_AF-Q30210-F1
#
_entry.id   AF-Q30210-F1
#
_cell.length_a   1.000
_cell.length_b   1.000
_cell.length_c   1.000
_cell.angle_alpha   90.00
_cell.angle_beta   90.00
_cell.angle_gamma   90.00
#
_symmetry.space_group_name_H-M   'P 1'
#
loop_
_entity.id
_entity.type
_entity.pdbx_description
1 polymer ?
#
loop_
_entity_poly.entity_id
_entity_poly.type
_entity_poly.pdbx_seq_one_letter_code
_entity_poly.pdbx_strand_id
1 'polypeptide(L)' 'EEQRYTCHVQHEGLPKPLTLRWEPSSQSTIPIVGIVAGLAVLAVVVIGAVVATVMCRRKSSGGKGGSYSQAASSDSA' A
#
# COMPACT_ATOMS: atom_id res chain seq x y z
N GLU A 1 -16.15 7.06 25.37
CA GLU A 1 -17.16 6.42 26.25
C GLU A 1 -18.25 5.74 25.42
N GLU A 2 -17.92 4.72 24.62
CA GLU A 2 -18.88 4.11 23.65
C GLU A 2 -18.86 2.57 23.63
N GLN A 3 -18.57 1.91 24.76
CA GLN A 3 -18.61 0.43 24.84
C GLN A 3 -19.18 -0.12 26.16
N ARG A 4 -20.09 0.61 26.81
CA ARG A 4 -20.64 0.23 28.13
C ARG A 4 -22.15 -0.04 28.14
N TYR A 5 -22.69 -0.59 27.06
CA TYR A 5 -24.09 -1.04 27.06
C TYR A 5 -24.22 -2.41 26.42
N THR A 6 -23.86 -3.44 27.17
CA THR A 6 -24.27 -4.83 26.90
C THR A 6 -25.62 -5.05 27.56
N CYS A 7 -26.69 -5.09 26.76
CA CYS A 7 -28.00 -5.46 27.26
C CYS A 7 -28.06 -6.98 27.43
N HIS A 8 -28.17 -7.46 28.66
CA HIS A 8 -28.32 -8.89 28.97
C HIS A 8 -29.79 -9.27 28.90
N VAL A 9 -30.20 -9.92 27.80
CA VAL A 9 -31.55 -10.48 27.65
C VAL A 9 -31.59 -11.82 28.37
N GLN A 10 -32.21 -11.86 29.56
CA GLN A 10 -32.59 -13.12 30.19
C GLN A 10 -33.92 -13.56 29.59
N HIS A 11 -33.92 -14.70 28.92
CA HIS A 11 -35.11 -15.35 28.39
C HIS A 11 -35.42 -16.54 29.30
N GLU A 12 -36.62 -16.59 29.88
CA GLU A 12 -37.10 -17.61 30.84
C GLU A 12 -37.17 -19.05 30.27
N GLY A 13 -36.61 -19.30 29.08
CA GLY A 13 -36.59 -20.60 28.40
C GLY A 13 -35.21 -21.25 28.25
N LEU A 14 -34.13 -20.58 28.67
CA LEU A 14 -32.77 -21.14 28.62
C LEU A 14 -32.22 -21.34 30.05
N PRO A 15 -32.03 -22.58 30.52
CA PRO A 15 -31.51 -22.88 31.87
C PRO A 15 -30.04 -22.50 32.09
N LYS A 16 -29.37 -21.98 31.04
CA LYS A 16 -28.03 -21.39 31.09
C LYS A 16 -28.08 -20.10 30.26
N PRO A 17 -27.60 -18.94 30.75
CA PRO A 17 -27.29 -17.84 29.86
C PRO A 17 -26.18 -18.36 28.93
N LEU A 18 -26.48 -18.59 27.66
CA LEU A 18 -25.45 -18.89 26.68
C LEU A 18 -24.56 -17.65 26.63
N THR A 19 -23.40 -17.73 27.26
CA THR A 19 -22.32 -16.73 27.18
C THR A 19 -21.80 -16.73 25.76
N LEU A 20 -22.55 -16.10 24.85
CA LEU A 20 -22.06 -15.66 23.56
C LEU A 20 -21.05 -14.55 23.83
N ARG A 21 -19.82 -14.98 24.15
CA ARG A 21 -18.63 -14.14 24.14
C ARG A 21 -18.54 -13.58 22.72
N TRP A 22 -18.96 -12.32 22.56
CA TRP A 22 -18.56 -11.50 21.43
C TRP A 22 -17.05 -11.33 21.54
N GLU A 23 -16.31 -12.34 21.12
CA GLU A 23 -14.91 -12.14 20.78
C GLU A 23 -14.95 -11.20 19.58
N PRO A 24 -14.48 -9.94 19.69
CA PRO A 24 -14.27 -9.16 18.49
C PRO A 24 -13.36 -10.03 17.63
N SER A 25 -13.81 -10.37 16.42
CA SER A 25 -13.10 -11.29 15.53
C SER A 25 -11.73 -10.71 15.21
N SER A 26 -10.79 -10.94 16.12
CA SER A 26 -9.43 -10.43 16.08
C SER A 26 -8.71 -11.09 14.91
N GLN A 27 -9.16 -12.30 14.57
CA GLN A 27 -8.79 -13.01 13.35
C GLN A 27 -9.35 -12.38 12.08
N SER A 28 -10.42 -11.57 12.11
CA SER A 28 -10.90 -10.85 10.90
C SER A 28 -10.13 -9.55 10.69
N THR A 29 -9.81 -8.82 11.77
CA THR A 29 -9.09 -7.55 11.66
C THR A 29 -7.65 -7.71 11.13
N ILE A 30 -6.91 -8.73 11.57
CA ILE A 30 -5.51 -8.96 11.16
C ILE A 30 -5.37 -9.22 9.63
N PRO A 31 -6.11 -10.17 9.00
CA PRO A 31 -6.01 -10.40 7.57
C PRO A 31 -6.55 -9.23 6.75
N ILE A 32 -7.56 -8.50 7.23
CA ILE A 32 -8.07 -7.30 6.54
C ILE A 32 -6.98 -6.23 6.46
N VAL A 33 -6.30 -5.95 7.57
CA VAL A 33 -5.21 -4.96 7.58
C VAL A 33 -4.05 -5.41 6.69
N GLY A 34 -3.72 -6.70 6.68
CA GLY A 34 -2.69 -7.26 5.79
C GLY A 34 -3.03 -7.09 4.30
N ILE A 35 -4.28 -7.36 3.92
CA ILE A 35 -4.76 -7.18 2.54
C ILE A 35 -4.70 -5.70 2.14
N VAL A 36 -5.21 -4.80 3.00
CA VAL A 36 -5.20 -3.35 2.72
C VAL A 36 -3.77 -2.83 2.58
N ALA A 37 -2.87 -3.23 3.47
CA ALA A 37 -1.46 -2.87 3.39
C ALA A 37 -0.81 -3.40 2.11
N GLY A 38 -1.07 -4.66 1.74
CA GLY A 38 -0.55 -5.27 0.52
C GLY A 38 -1.02 -4.55 -0.74
N LEU A 39 -2.32 -4.23 -0.83
CA LEU A 39 -2.89 -3.48 -1.96
C LEU A 39 -2.32 -2.06 -2.05
N ALA A 40 -2.14 -1.38 -0.91
CA ALA A 40 -1.55 -0.05 -0.87
C ALA A 40 -0.10 -0.06 -1.39
N VAL A 41 0.71 -1.03 -0.96
CA VAL A 41 2.10 -1.20 -1.45
C VAL A 41 2.12 -1.48 -2.94
N LEU A 42 1.26 -2.38 -3.43
CA LEU A 42 1.18 -2.70 -4.85
C LEU A 42 0.83 -1.46 -5.69
N ALA A 43 -0.13 -0.65 -5.24
CA ALA A 43 -0.52 0.58 -5.92
C ALA A 43 0.65 1.57 -6.03
N VAL A 44 1.41 1.77 -4.95
CA VAL A 44 2.59 2.65 -4.94
C VAL A 44 3.66 2.15 -5.91
N VAL A 45 3.93 0.84 -5.94
CA VAL A 45 4.91 0.24 -6.86
C VAL A 45 4.50 0.44 -8.32
N VAL A 46 3.22 0.22 -8.64
CA VAL A 46 2.70 0.42 -10.00
C VAL A 46 2.84 1.88 -10.42
N ILE A 47 2.45 2.83 -9.56
CA ILE A 47 2.58 4.26 -9.85
C ILE A 47 4.05 4.62 -10.07
N GLY A 48 4.95 4.17 -9.19
CA GLY A 48 6.39 4.40 -9.32
C GLY A 48 6.96 3.84 -10.63
N ALA A 49 6.58 2.63 -11.03
CA ALA A 49 6.99 2.01 -12.28
C ALA A 49 6.47 2.79 -13.51
N VAL A 50 5.22 3.23 -13.48
CA VAL A 50 4.64 4.06 -14.56
C VAL A 50 5.39 5.39 -14.67
N VAL A 51 5.67 6.06 -13.55
CA VAL A 51 6.44 7.32 -13.56
C VAL A 51 7.85 7.09 -14.10
N ALA A 52 8.55 6.05 -13.61
CA ALA A 52 9.90 5.73 -14.06
C ALA A 52 9.94 5.40 -15.56
N THR A 53 9.01 4.60 -16.07
CA THR A 53 8.92 4.28 -17.50
C THR A 53 8.62 5.52 -18.34
N VAL A 54 7.69 6.39 -17.91
CA VAL A 54 7.38 7.65 -18.59
C VAL A 54 8.59 8.58 -18.60
N MET A 55 9.31 8.71 -17.49
CA MET A 55 10.52 9.53 -17.40
C MET A 55 11.64 8.97 -18.28
N CYS A 56 11.87 7.66 -18.28
CA CYS A 56 12.83 7.02 -19.18
C CYS A 56 12.47 7.27 -20.65
N ARG A 57 11.20 7.12 -21.02
CA ARG A 57 10.73 7.39 -22.38
C ARG A 57 10.86 8.86 -22.77
N ARG A 58 10.47 9.79 -21.90
CA ARG A 58 10.64 11.24 -22.13
C ARG A 58 12.10 11.65 -22.24
N LYS A 59 12.98 11.11 -21.39
CA LYS A 59 14.41 11.35 -21.46
C LYS A 59 15.02 10.78 -22.74
N SER A 60 14.55 9.61 -23.21
CA SER A 60 14.97 9.06 -24.50
C SER A 60 14.44 9.84 -25.71
N SER A 61 13.29 10.54 -25.59
CA SER A 61 12.71 11.35 -26.68
C SER A 61 13.17 12.81 -26.68
N GLY A 62 13.72 13.31 -25.58
CA GLY A 62 14.02 14.73 -25.37
C GLY A 62 15.48 15.14 -25.51
N GLY A 63 16.40 14.24 -25.89
CA GLY A 63 17.81 14.63 -25.95
C GLY A 63 18.74 13.54 -26.44
N LYS A 64 18.93 13.51 -27.75
CA LYS A 64 20.23 13.25 -28.36
C LYS A 64 21.13 14.45 -28.04
N GLY A 65 21.46 14.65 -26.77
CA GLY A 65 22.09 15.86 -26.24
C GLY A 65 23.38 15.53 -25.53
N GLY A 66 24.48 15.50 -26.29
CA GLY A 66 25.83 15.68 -25.75
C GLY A 66 26.63 14.41 -25.50
N SER A 67 26.91 13.63 -26.55
CA SER A 67 28.28 13.12 -26.65
C SER A 67 29.12 14.35 -27.00
N TYR A 68 29.70 15.01 -25.99
CA TYR A 68 30.73 16.01 -26.24
C TYR A 68 31.89 15.24 -26.86
N SER A 69 31.93 15.21 -28.19
CA SER A 69 33.07 14.71 -28.93
C SER A 69 34.30 15.39 -28.34
N GLN A 70 35.19 14.56 -27.80
CA GLN A 70 36.54 14.92 -27.43
C GLN A 70 37.14 15.76 -28.56
N ALA A 71 37.21 17.08 -28.37
CA ALA A 71 38.05 17.91 -29.19
C ALA A 71 39.48 17.61 -28.73
N ALA A 72 40.14 16.72 -29.45
CA ALA A 72 41.59 16.66 -29.46
C ALA A 72 42.07 18.01 -29.99
N SER A 73 42.38 18.94 -29.08
CA SER A 73 43.17 20.12 -29.43
C SER A 73 44.60 19.63 -29.63
N SER A 74 44.86 19.08 -30.81
CA SER A 74 46.20 18.99 -31.36
C SER A 74 46.55 20.38 -31.86
N ASP A 75 47.23 21.18 -31.02
CA ASP A 75 48.01 22.30 -31.54
C ASP A 75 49.47 21.98 -31.28
N SER A 76 50.14 21.65 -32.39
CA SER A 76 51.59 21.61 -32.51
C SER A 76 52.01 22.95 -33.12
N ALA A 77 52.76 23.75 -32.37
CA ALA A 77 53.73 24.73 -32.85
C ALA A 77 54.69 25.08 -31.71
#